data_AF-W9S3L8-F1
#
_entry.id   AF-W9S3L8-F1
#
_cell.length_a   1.000
_cell.length_b   1.000
_cell.length_c   1.000
_cell.angle_alpha   90.00
_cell.angle_beta   90.00
_cell.angle_gamma   90.00
#
_symmetry.space_group_name_H-M   'P 1'
#
loop_
_entity.id
_entity.type
_entity.pdbx_description
1 polymer ?
#
loop_
_entity_poly.entity_id
_entity_poly.type
_entity_poly.pdbx_seq_one_letter_code
_entity_poly.pdbx_strand_id
1 'polypeptide(L)'
;MSQVWLLALLFISSLVTSTSAISTSHVAPAPYRERALFGAPKIKVEIRNALPEMQEVKLHCQSADDDLGVHILPFNGTFSWRFRVNFWVTTRFHCQFTWRGASATYDIYKAKRDSNWRCPTYCYWEVHDDGVYGYTELEHANDLVFPWPNPQNSNDTKKGYKYT
;
A
#
# COMPACT_ATOMS: atom_id res chain seq x y z
N MET A 1 -45.55 -24.98 66.13
CA MET A 1 -45.54 -26.41 65.73
C MET A 1 -44.59 -26.50 64.52
N SER A 2 -43.29 -26.76 64.71
CA SER A 2 -42.60 -28.08 64.72
C SER A 2 -42.54 -28.72 63.30
N GLN A 3 -41.44 -29.07 62.64
CA GLN A 3 -40.07 -29.51 62.98
C GLN A 3 -39.10 -29.21 61.79
N VAL A 4 -37.84 -28.77 61.92
CA VAL A 4 -36.54 -29.43 62.27
C VAL A 4 -36.09 -30.58 61.32
N TRP A 5 -35.22 -30.20 60.36
CA TRP A 5 -33.99 -30.82 59.80
C TRP A 5 -33.83 -32.36 59.61
N LEU A 6 -33.38 -32.78 58.40
CA LEU A 6 -32.48 -33.92 58.18
C LEU A 6 -31.55 -33.70 56.94
N LEU A 7 -30.31 -33.29 57.25
CA LEU A 7 -28.96 -33.66 56.73
C LEU A 7 -28.76 -33.95 55.21
N ALA A 8 -27.96 -33.16 54.47
CA ALA A 8 -26.49 -33.14 54.37
C ALA A 8 -25.90 -34.19 53.39
N LEU A 9 -25.21 -33.72 52.34
CA LEU A 9 -23.78 -33.98 52.05
C LEU A 9 -23.39 -33.56 50.62
N LEU A 10 -22.22 -32.93 50.54
CA LEU A 10 -21.55 -32.37 49.37
C LEU A 10 -20.80 -33.43 48.55
N PHE A 11 -20.30 -33.00 47.38
CA PHE A 11 -19.36 -33.66 46.44
C PHE A 11 -20.03 -34.63 45.45
N ILE A 12 -19.76 -34.61 44.13
CA ILE A 12 -18.45 -34.55 43.46
C ILE A 12 -18.56 -33.79 42.12
N SER A 13 -17.51 -33.00 41.87
CA SER A 13 -17.10 -32.24 40.69
C SER A 13 -17.74 -32.56 39.32
N SER A 14 -18.00 -31.48 38.58
CA SER A 14 -18.06 -31.46 37.12
C SER A 14 -16.90 -32.26 36.50
N LEU A 15 -17.20 -33.38 35.84
CA LEU A 15 -16.36 -33.82 34.73
C LEU A 15 -16.89 -33.15 33.47
N VAL A 16 -16.40 -31.93 33.23
CA VAL A 16 -16.24 -31.50 31.84
C VAL A 16 -15.10 -32.37 31.32
N THR A 17 -15.41 -33.44 30.59
CA THR A 17 -14.38 -34.20 29.89
C THR A 17 -13.80 -33.28 28.83
N SER A 18 -12.65 -32.69 29.15
CA SER A 18 -11.82 -31.94 28.23
C SER A 18 -11.35 -32.87 27.13
N THR A 19 -12.12 -33.01 26.05
CA THR A 19 -11.56 -33.53 24.81
C THR A 19 -10.68 -32.43 24.25
N SER A 20 -9.37 -32.53 24.49
CA SER A 20 -8.38 -31.77 23.75
C SER A 20 -8.59 -32.05 22.26
N ALA A 21 -8.96 -31.02 21.50
CA ALA A 21 -9.00 -31.11 20.05
C ALA A 21 -7.61 -31.55 19.55
N ILE A 22 -7.58 -32.63 18.79
CA ILE A 22 -6.36 -33.12 18.14
C ILE A 22 -5.88 -32.03 17.20
N SER A 23 -4.68 -31.51 17.47
CA SER A 23 -4.03 -30.48 16.67
C SER A 23 -3.59 -31.09 15.34
N THR A 24 -4.48 -31.12 14.35
CA THR A 24 -4.07 -31.36 12.95
C THR A 24 -3.44 -30.07 12.44
N SER A 25 -2.16 -30.14 12.10
CA SER A 25 -1.40 -29.05 11.50
C SER A 25 -1.90 -28.78 10.08
N HIS A 26 -3.06 -28.16 9.94
CA HIS A 26 -3.43 -27.48 8.71
C HIS A 26 -2.69 -26.15 8.70
N VAL A 27 -1.77 -25.99 7.75
CA VAL A 27 -1.21 -24.69 7.40
C VAL A 27 -2.39 -23.79 7.03
N ALA A 28 -2.76 -22.88 7.93
CA ALA A 28 -3.79 -21.90 7.65
C ALA A 28 -3.30 -21.02 6.49
N PRO A 29 -4.12 -20.77 5.44
CA PRO A 29 -3.82 -19.69 4.51
C PRO A 29 -3.74 -18.39 5.32
N ALA A 30 -2.75 -17.54 4.99
CA ALA A 30 -2.45 -16.32 5.73
C ALA A 30 -3.74 -15.57 6.09
N PRO A 31 -3.93 -15.16 7.37
CA PRO A 31 -5.17 -14.55 7.79
C PRO A 31 -5.40 -13.27 6.97
N TYR A 32 -6.52 -13.21 6.27
CA TYR A 32 -7.08 -11.96 5.79
C TYR A 32 -7.16 -11.03 7.01
N ARG A 33 -6.28 -10.03 7.01
CA ARG A 33 -5.96 -9.22 8.18
C ARG A 33 -7.20 -8.42 8.57
N GLU A 34 -7.98 -8.94 9.52
CA GLU A 34 -9.06 -8.22 10.18
C GLU A 34 -8.49 -6.89 10.70
N ARG A 35 -8.89 -5.78 10.07
CA ARG A 35 -8.50 -4.45 10.53
C ARG A 35 -9.31 -4.16 11.79
N ALA A 36 -8.71 -4.44 12.95
CA ALA A 36 -9.17 -3.88 14.21
C ALA A 36 -9.32 -2.37 14.05
N LEU A 37 -10.48 -1.84 14.44
CA LEU A 37 -10.86 -0.42 14.34
C LEU A 37 -9.89 0.53 15.06
N PHE A 38 -9.00 -0.01 15.91
CA PHE A 38 -7.87 0.70 16.49
C PHE A 38 -6.59 0.44 15.67
N GLY A 39 -6.36 1.31 14.68
CA GLY A 39 -5.01 1.66 14.23
C GLY A 39 -4.47 0.98 12.97
N ALA A 40 -5.29 0.65 11.96
CA ALA A 40 -4.82 0.14 10.65
C ALA A 40 -3.57 0.89 10.14
N PRO A 41 -2.44 0.21 9.84
CA PRO A 41 -1.14 0.85 9.68
C PRO A 41 -1.14 2.01 8.68
N LYS A 42 -0.31 3.02 8.93
CA LYS A 42 -0.12 4.11 7.96
C LYS A 42 0.56 3.54 6.72
N ILE A 43 0.03 3.89 5.56
CA ILE A 43 0.65 3.62 4.26
C ILE A 43 1.61 4.77 3.97
N LYS A 44 2.83 4.44 3.55
CA LYS A 44 3.79 5.40 3.00
C LYS A 44 3.73 5.32 1.48
N VAL A 45 3.55 6.46 0.82
CA VAL A 45 3.82 6.59 -0.62
C VAL A 45 5.15 7.31 -0.77
N GLU A 46 6.00 6.79 -1.65
CA GLU A 46 7.27 7.42 -2.02
C GLU A 46 7.40 7.44 -3.53
N ILE A 47 7.80 8.59 -4.06
CA ILE A 47 8.08 8.82 -5.47
C ILE A 47 9.54 9.20 -5.57
N ARG A 48 10.31 8.46 -6.39
CA ARG A 48 11.70 8.77 -6.72
C ARG A 48 11.80 9.28 -8.15
N ASN A 49 12.62 10.29 -8.36
CA ASN A 49 13.02 10.71 -9.69
C ASN A 49 14.17 9.83 -10.21
N ALA A 50 13.92 9.05 -11.27
CA ALA A 50 14.89 8.21 -11.95
C ALA A 50 15.17 8.67 -13.40
N LEU A 51 14.81 9.93 -13.74
CA LEU A 51 15.05 10.48 -15.07
C LEU A 51 16.55 10.52 -15.42
N PRO A 52 16.92 10.26 -16.68
CA PRO A 52 18.31 10.29 -17.11
C PRO A 52 18.89 11.72 -17.09
N GLU A 53 20.20 11.84 -17.25
CA GLU A 53 20.91 13.12 -17.45
C GLU A 53 20.75 14.13 -16.30
N MET A 54 20.65 13.64 -15.05
CA MET A 54 20.51 14.49 -13.85
C MET A 54 19.29 15.42 -13.88
N GLN A 55 18.25 15.06 -14.64
CA GLN A 55 17.09 15.91 -14.82
C GLN A 55 16.17 15.96 -13.61
N GLU A 56 15.41 17.04 -13.50
CA GLU A 56 14.41 17.24 -12.46
C GLU A 56 12.99 16.94 -12.97
N VAL A 57 12.12 16.49 -12.06
CA VAL A 57 10.68 16.40 -12.30
C VAL A 57 9.93 17.26 -11.30
N LYS A 58 8.95 18.03 -11.80
CA LYS A 58 7.99 18.73 -10.95
C LYS A 58 6.77 17.84 -10.74
N LEU A 59 6.31 17.71 -9.50
CA LEU A 59 5.09 17.01 -9.17
C LEU A 59 4.18 17.84 -8.26
N HIS A 60 2.87 17.75 -8.46
CA HIS A 60 1.86 18.27 -7.53
C HIS A 60 0.93 17.12 -7.17
N CYS A 61 0.92 16.72 -5.91
CA CYS A 61 0.12 15.61 -5.42
C CYS A 61 -0.99 16.09 -4.49
N GLN A 62 -2.16 15.47 -4.59
CA GLN A 62 -3.29 15.77 -3.71
C GLN A 62 -4.26 14.58 -3.64
N SER A 63 -5.09 14.57 -2.60
CA SER A 63 -6.28 13.72 -2.49
C SER A 63 -7.54 14.58 -2.65
N ALA A 64 -8.70 14.03 -2.29
CA ALA A 64 -9.93 14.82 -2.16
C ALA A 64 -9.89 15.76 -0.93
N ASP A 65 -9.14 15.37 0.11
CA ASP A 65 -9.17 16.01 1.42
C ASP A 65 -7.87 16.79 1.74
N ASP A 66 -6.76 16.43 1.09
CA ASP A 66 -5.42 16.95 1.39
C ASP A 66 -4.70 17.40 0.12
N ASP A 67 -4.23 18.64 0.08
CA ASP A 67 -3.25 19.08 -0.91
C ASP A 67 -1.83 18.91 -0.33
N LEU A 68 -1.01 18.07 -0.97
CA LEU A 68 0.37 17.84 -0.54
C LEU A 68 1.35 18.85 -1.15
N GLY A 69 0.85 19.71 -2.04
CA GLY A 69 1.60 20.79 -2.66
C GLY A 69 2.50 20.35 -3.81
N VAL A 70 3.25 21.33 -4.29
CA VAL A 70 4.17 21.22 -5.41
C VAL A 70 5.57 20.91 -4.90
N HIS A 71 6.23 19.93 -5.51
CA HIS A 71 7.60 19.54 -5.23
C HIS A 71 8.41 19.46 -6.52
N ILE A 72 9.67 19.86 -6.47
CA ILE A 72 10.65 19.69 -7.55
C ILE A 72 11.66 18.67 -7.05
N LEU A 73 11.72 17.52 -7.71
CA LEU A 73 12.65 16.45 -7.36
C LEU A 73 13.88 16.51 -8.26
N PRO A 74 15.08 16.76 -7.73
CA PRO A 74 16.31 16.59 -8.49
C PRO A 74 16.50 15.11 -8.82
N PHE A 75 17.48 14.79 -9.67
CA PHE A 75 17.84 13.40 -9.96
C PHE A 75 18.10 12.61 -8.67
N ASN A 76 17.50 11.42 -8.59
CA ASN A 76 17.51 10.53 -7.43
C ASN A 76 16.88 11.12 -6.14
N GLY A 77 16.28 12.31 -6.24
CA GLY A 77 15.49 12.92 -5.16
C GLY A 77 14.17 12.18 -4.95
N THR A 78 13.66 12.24 -3.73
CA THR A 78 12.41 11.58 -3.34
C THR A 78 11.42 12.54 -2.69
N PHE A 79 10.13 12.28 -2.91
CA PHE A 79 9.03 12.89 -2.18
C PHE A 79 8.19 11.78 -1.54
N SER A 80 7.84 11.92 -0.25
CA SER A 80 7.03 10.91 0.44
C SER A 80 6.08 11.49 1.46
N TRP A 81 4.97 10.79 1.68
CA TRP A 81 3.98 11.12 2.70
C TRP A 81 3.37 9.85 3.30
N ARG A 82 2.68 10.00 4.43
CA ARG A 82 2.02 8.89 5.13
C ARG A 82 0.59 9.23 5.48
N PHE A 83 -0.33 8.29 5.24
CA PHE A 83 -1.75 8.46 5.52
C PHE A 83 -2.39 7.15 5.99
N ARG A 84 -3.63 7.22 6.47
CA ARG A 84 -4.47 6.03 6.71
C ARG A 84 -5.59 6.02 5.69
N VAL A 85 -5.94 4.84 5.18
CA VAL A 85 -7.11 4.67 4.31
C VAL A 85 -8.36 5.03 5.10
N ASN A 86 -9.25 5.81 4.50
CA ASN A 86 -10.51 6.20 5.11
C ASN A 86 -11.42 4.99 5.33
N PHE A 87 -12.42 5.15 6.20
CA PHE A 87 -13.33 4.07 6.59
C PHE A 87 -14.05 3.43 5.38
N TRP A 88 -14.32 4.22 4.34
CA TRP A 88 -15.03 3.80 3.14
C TRP A 88 -14.14 3.16 2.06
N VAL A 89 -12.82 3.02 2.30
CA VAL A 89 -11.85 2.47 1.34
C VAL A 89 -11.90 3.20 -0.02
N THR A 90 -12.06 4.52 0.03
CA THR A 90 -12.11 5.40 -1.14
C THR A 90 -10.92 6.35 -1.25
N THR A 91 -9.99 6.33 -0.28
CA THR A 91 -8.79 7.17 -0.33
C THR A 91 -8.06 7.03 -1.66
N ARG A 92 -7.78 8.17 -2.28
CA ARG A 92 -7.13 8.28 -3.58
C ARG A 92 -6.16 9.46 -3.52
N PHE A 93 -4.94 9.27 -4.01
CA PHE A 93 -4.01 10.35 -4.28
C PHE A 93 -3.67 10.33 -5.77
N HIS A 94 -3.82 11.49 -6.41
CA HIS A 94 -3.36 11.72 -7.77
C HIS A 94 -2.24 12.74 -7.76
N CYS A 95 -1.29 12.56 -8.68
CA CYS A 95 -0.17 13.47 -8.85
C CYS A 95 -0.10 13.91 -10.31
N GLN A 96 -0.03 15.22 -10.53
CA GLN A 96 0.38 15.78 -11.81
C GLN A 96 1.91 15.82 -11.86
N PHE A 97 2.48 15.19 -12.87
CA PHE A 97 3.91 15.24 -13.16
C PHE A 97 4.16 16.15 -14.34
N THR A 98 5.26 16.90 -14.30
CA THR A 98 5.68 17.79 -15.38
C THR A 98 7.18 17.64 -15.60
N TRP A 99 7.55 17.33 -16.83
CA TRP A 99 8.94 17.15 -17.26
C TRP A 99 9.09 17.51 -18.74
N ARG A 100 10.10 18.32 -19.10
CA ARG A 100 10.39 18.80 -20.47
C ARG A 100 9.15 19.27 -21.27
N GLY A 101 8.22 19.98 -20.62
CA GLY A 101 7.01 20.49 -21.27
C GLY A 101 5.88 19.46 -21.46
N ALA A 102 6.12 18.18 -21.18
CA ALA A 102 5.05 17.19 -21.03
C ALA A 102 4.44 17.29 -19.63
N SER A 103 3.13 17.09 -19.53
CA SER A 103 2.41 17.03 -18.26
C SER A 103 1.35 15.94 -18.29
N ALA A 104 1.25 15.17 -17.22
CA ALA A 104 0.26 14.11 -17.08
C ALA A 104 -0.13 13.91 -15.61
N THR A 105 -1.39 13.54 -15.37
CA THR A 105 -1.91 13.27 -14.03
C THR A 105 -2.23 11.80 -13.89
N TYR A 106 -1.70 11.17 -12.85
CA TYR A 106 -1.90 9.75 -12.58
C TYR A 106 -2.31 9.49 -11.13
N ASP A 107 -3.03 8.39 -10.95
CA ASP A 107 -3.39 7.91 -9.63
C ASP A 107 -2.28 7.06 -9.03
N ILE A 108 -1.44 7.74 -8.25
CA ILE A 108 -0.31 7.15 -7.54
C ILE A 108 -0.77 6.32 -6.33
N TYR A 109 -1.97 6.59 -5.81
CA TYR A 109 -2.63 5.72 -4.85
C TYR A 109 -4.14 5.59 -5.10
N LYS A 110 -4.66 4.37 -5.10
CA LYS A 110 -6.09 4.03 -5.06
C LYS A 110 -6.31 2.93 -4.03
N ALA A 111 -7.04 3.22 -2.94
CA ALA A 111 -7.27 2.26 -1.86
C ALA A 111 -7.76 0.88 -2.38
N LYS A 112 -8.75 0.87 -3.28
CA LYS A 112 -9.28 -0.37 -3.87
C LYS A 112 -8.25 -1.20 -4.64
N ARG A 113 -7.25 -0.56 -5.24
CA ARG A 113 -6.16 -1.21 -6.00
C ARG A 113 -5.01 -1.61 -5.08
N ASP A 114 -4.68 -0.75 -4.12
CA ASP A 114 -3.37 -0.73 -3.47
C ASP A 114 -3.38 -1.27 -2.04
N SER A 115 -4.48 -1.13 -1.31
CA SER A 115 -4.50 -1.35 0.14
C SER A 115 -4.41 -2.81 0.59
N ASN A 116 -4.49 -3.75 -0.35
CA ASN A 116 -4.50 -5.18 -0.09
C ASN A 116 -3.15 -5.82 -0.44
N TRP A 117 -2.98 -6.34 -1.66
CA TRP A 117 -1.84 -7.17 -2.03
C TRP A 117 -0.69 -6.38 -2.66
N ARG A 118 -0.99 -5.26 -3.34
CA ARG A 118 0.00 -4.50 -4.09
C ARG A 118 0.99 -3.78 -3.17
N CYS A 119 0.49 -2.89 -2.32
CA CYS A 119 1.33 -2.12 -1.39
C CYS A 119 0.59 -1.81 -0.07
N PRO A 120 0.36 -2.82 0.78
CA PRO A 120 -0.39 -2.67 2.03
C PRO A 120 0.19 -1.67 3.03
N THR A 121 1.50 -1.36 2.97
CA THR A 121 2.17 -0.41 3.87
C THR A 121 3.14 0.54 3.17
N TYR A 122 3.68 0.17 2.01
CA TYR A 122 4.65 0.96 1.28
C TYR A 122 4.44 0.91 -0.24
N CYS A 123 3.95 2.00 -0.81
CA CYS A 123 3.75 2.15 -2.25
C CYS A 123 4.91 2.96 -2.84
N TYR A 124 5.76 2.28 -3.60
CA TYR A 124 6.93 2.89 -4.21
C TYR A 124 6.69 3.17 -5.70
N TRP A 125 7.16 4.32 -6.15
CA TRP A 125 7.05 4.79 -7.52
C TRP A 125 8.35 5.39 -8.02
N GLU A 126 8.63 5.22 -9.31
CA GLU A 126 9.75 5.85 -10.01
C GLU A 126 9.27 6.60 -11.24
N VAL A 127 9.85 7.77 -11.47
CA VAL A 127 9.63 8.55 -12.70
C VAL A 127 10.79 8.29 -13.65
N HIS A 128 10.50 7.74 -14.81
CA HIS A 128 11.42 7.44 -15.91
C HIS A 128 11.09 8.31 -17.13
N ASP A 129 11.95 8.28 -18.15
CA ASP A 129 11.80 9.06 -19.38
C ASP A 129 10.70 8.55 -20.32
N ASP A 130 10.22 7.33 -20.10
CA ASP A 130 9.12 6.70 -20.83
C ASP A 130 7.81 6.62 -20.03
N GLY A 131 7.85 6.77 -18.71
CA GLY A 131 6.65 6.85 -17.88
C GLY A 131 6.90 6.83 -16.38
N VAL A 132 5.82 6.64 -15.62
CA VAL A 132 5.83 6.52 -14.16
C VAL A 132 5.53 5.07 -13.78
N TYR A 133 6.47 4.45 -13.07
CA TYR A 133 6.48 3.04 -12.72
C TYR A 133 6.09 2.85 -11.26
N GLY A 134 5.12 1.98 -11.00
CA GLY A 134 4.69 1.63 -9.66
C GLY A 134 5.08 0.19 -9.34
N TYR A 135 5.55 -0.03 -8.11
CA TYR A 135 6.10 -1.32 -7.68
C TYR A 135 5.21 -1.97 -6.62
N THR A 136 5.15 -3.30 -6.65
CA THR A 136 4.58 -4.09 -5.55
C THR A 136 5.53 -4.09 -4.36
N GLU A 137 4.98 -4.09 -3.14
CA GLU A 137 5.76 -3.99 -1.91
C GLU A 137 6.54 -5.28 -1.59
N LEU A 138 5.98 -6.44 -1.90
CA LEU A 138 6.59 -7.73 -1.56
C LEU A 138 7.63 -8.16 -2.59
N GLU A 139 7.25 -8.16 -3.86
CA GLU A 139 8.09 -8.69 -4.94
C GLU A 139 9.04 -7.63 -5.50
N HIS A 140 8.80 -6.34 -5.20
CA HIS A 140 9.52 -5.21 -5.80
C HIS A 140 9.47 -5.25 -7.35
N ALA A 141 8.42 -5.87 -7.89
CA ALA A 141 8.17 -5.93 -9.32
C ALA A 141 7.33 -4.73 -9.75
N ASN A 142 7.68 -4.13 -10.89
CA ASN A 142 6.83 -3.11 -11.49
C ASN A 142 5.57 -3.77 -12.07
N ASP A 143 4.41 -3.38 -11.57
CA ASP A 143 3.11 -3.92 -11.99
C ASP A 143 2.19 -2.84 -12.57
N LEU A 144 2.55 -1.56 -12.43
CA LEU A 144 1.92 -0.45 -13.15
C LEU A 144 2.94 0.37 -13.89
N VAL A 145 2.60 0.70 -15.13
CA VAL A 145 3.34 1.64 -15.97
C VAL A 145 2.36 2.66 -16.51
N PHE A 146 2.62 3.92 -16.21
CA PHE A 146 1.85 5.06 -16.72
C PHE A 146 2.70 5.81 -17.74
N PRO A 147 2.50 5.56 -19.04
CA PRO A 147 3.34 6.16 -20.08
C PRO A 147 3.02 7.64 -20.22
N TRP A 148 4.04 8.44 -20.54
CA TRP A 148 3.85 9.84 -20.90
C TRP A 148 2.91 9.98 -22.12
N PRO A 149 2.00 10.97 -22.16
CA PRO A 149 1.02 11.13 -23.24
C PRO A 149 1.65 11.42 -24.59
N ASN A 150 2.86 11.99 -24.60
CA ASN A 150 3.70 12.15 -25.78
C ASN A 150 5.11 11.72 -25.38
N PRO A 151 5.52 10.44 -25.57
CA PRO A 151 6.88 10.02 -25.29
C PRO A 151 7.81 10.89 -26.14
N GLN A 152 8.58 11.76 -25.50
CA GLN A 152 9.24 12.90 -26.16
C GLN A 152 10.37 12.48 -27.13
N ASN A 153 10.55 11.19 -27.38
CA ASN A 153 11.78 10.63 -27.93
C ASN A 153 11.56 9.33 -28.73
N SER A 154 10.61 9.28 -29.69
CA SER A 154 10.54 8.15 -30.65
C SER A 154 11.84 7.94 -31.45
N ASN A 155 12.77 8.90 -31.37
CA ASN A 155 14.08 8.87 -32.01
C ASN A 155 15.28 8.69 -31.06
N ASP A 156 15.10 8.84 -29.74
CA ASP A 156 16.20 8.73 -28.75
C ASP A 156 16.25 7.34 -28.10
N THR A 157 15.10 6.64 -28.01
CA THR A 157 15.02 5.23 -27.55
C THR A 157 15.78 4.26 -28.47
N LYS A 158 16.12 4.67 -29.71
CA LYS A 158 16.94 3.85 -30.63
C LYS A 158 18.45 3.92 -30.37
N LYS A 159 18.94 4.80 -29.49
CA LYS A 159 20.39 4.95 -29.24
C LYS A 159 20.88 4.44 -27.87
N GLY A 160 19.99 4.09 -26.94
CA GLY A 160 20.39 3.99 -25.53
C GLY A 160 20.52 2.61 -24.89
N TYR A 161 19.78 1.59 -25.32
CA TYR A 161 19.75 0.30 -24.60
C TYR A 161 20.21 -0.87 -25.47
N LYS A 162 21.53 -1.02 -25.60
CA LYS A 162 22.16 -2.32 -25.78
C LYS A 162 22.63 -2.79 -24.41
N TYR A 163 21.87 -3.67 -23.77
CA TYR A 163 22.41 -4.52 -22.73
C TYR A 163 23.43 -5.44 -23.42
N THR A 164 24.71 -5.14 -23.26
CA THR A 164 25.80 -6.12 -23.41
C THR A 164 25.79 -7.10 -22.26
#